data_AF-A0A4U3BB16-F1
#
_entry.id   AF-A0A4U3BB16-F1
#
_cell.length_a   1.000
_cell.length_b   1.000
_cell.length_c   1.000
_cell.angle_alpha   90.00
_cell.angle_beta   90.00
_cell.angle_gamma   90.00
#
_symmetry.space_group_name_H-M   'P 1'
#
loop_
_entity.id
_entity.type
_entity.pdbx_description
1 polymer ?
#
loop_
_entity_poly.entity_id
_entity_poly.type
_entity_poly.pdbx_seq_one_letter_code
_entity_poly.pdbx_strand_id
1 'polypeptide(L)'
;FNDTLNKKFKEVLDFHNKMVENRSEFVGKQLKKVEIKLNGLKLKQDQLLEIKKQQSIELLDEGLLTELNDINREIENLNVKKGEFLKGKEIQESLKAELDLVNKELERINSLAEDNEHLVPINEFNSVFKSYSEKLYGEKYLLYYDSEWRDKKNGRPFSIGNLMGSMGTGKQRGLIIAFDLAYLTFSQKKGIAAPKFLIYDKLENTHINQLKTIVNLSQEIDGQLVLPILRERIN
;
A
#
# COMPACT_ATOMS: atom_id res chain seq x y z
N PHE A 1 -106.70 -45.97 -36.00
CA PHE A 1 -106.14 -46.94 -35.04
C PHE A 1 -105.26 -47.90 -35.80
N ASN A 2 -103.96 -47.69 -35.77
CA ASN A 2 -103.01 -48.59 -36.42
C ASN A 2 -101.91 -48.91 -35.41
N ASP A 3 -102.27 -49.68 -34.38
CA ASP A 3 -101.33 -50.11 -33.32
C ASP A 3 -101.02 -51.59 -33.50
N THR A 4 -100.12 -51.89 -34.42
CA THR A 4 -99.42 -53.17 -34.44
C THR A 4 -98.09 -53.01 -33.69
N LEU A 5 -98.10 -53.36 -32.41
CA LEU A 5 -96.88 -53.44 -31.60
C LEU A 5 -96.03 -54.62 -32.11
N ASN A 6 -95.04 -54.30 -32.94
CA ASN A 6 -94.20 -55.27 -33.68
C ASN A 6 -93.23 -56.10 -32.82
N LYS A 7 -93.20 -55.94 -31.50
CA LYS A 7 -92.30 -56.67 -30.57
C LYS A 7 -92.97 -56.88 -29.22
N LYS A 8 -92.85 -58.10 -28.65
CA LYS A 8 -93.31 -58.38 -27.28
C LYS A 8 -92.38 -57.68 -26.28
N PHE A 9 -92.93 -57.10 -25.22
CA PHE A 9 -92.17 -56.42 -24.14
C PHE A 9 -90.97 -57.24 -23.63
N LYS A 10 -91.13 -58.56 -23.52
CA LYS A 10 -90.07 -59.50 -23.14
C LYS A 10 -88.84 -59.45 -24.06
N GLU A 11 -89.04 -59.33 -25.37
CA GLU A 11 -87.93 -59.24 -26.34
C GLU A 11 -87.16 -57.91 -26.20
N VAL A 12 -87.87 -56.82 -25.87
CA VAL A 12 -87.26 -55.50 -25.62
C VAL A 12 -86.48 -55.51 -24.31
N LEU A 13 -87.01 -56.16 -23.27
CA LEU A 13 -86.35 -56.32 -21.98
C LEU A 13 -85.07 -57.16 -22.09
N ASP A 14 -85.12 -58.28 -22.81
CA ASP A 14 -83.95 -59.15 -23.05
C ASP A 14 -82.87 -58.44 -23.87
N PHE A 15 -83.27 -57.66 -24.89
CA PHE A 15 -82.35 -56.82 -25.66
C PHE A 15 -81.71 -55.72 -24.79
N HIS A 16 -82.50 -55.07 -23.94
CA HIS A 16 -82.00 -54.06 -23.01
C HIS A 16 -80.97 -54.65 -22.04
N ASN A 17 -81.28 -55.80 -21.43
CA ASN A 17 -80.37 -56.47 -20.50
C ASN A 17 -79.06 -56.88 -21.18
N LYS A 18 -79.12 -57.48 -22.38
CA LYS A 18 -77.91 -57.77 -23.18
C LYS A 18 -77.13 -56.52 -23.55
N MET A 19 -77.81 -55.42 -23.85
CA MET A 19 -77.15 -54.15 -24.17
C MET A 19 -76.45 -53.55 -22.95
N VAL A 20 -77.05 -53.64 -21.76
CA VAL A 20 -76.42 -53.24 -20.50
C VAL A 20 -75.21 -54.11 -20.19
N GLU A 21 -75.31 -55.42 -20.36
CA GLU A 21 -74.20 -56.36 -20.14
C GLU A 21 -73.03 -56.10 -21.09
N ASN A 22 -73.29 -55.97 -22.39
CA ASN A 22 -72.27 -55.62 -23.39
C ASN A 22 -71.61 -54.25 -23.10
N ARG A 23 -72.38 -53.28 -22.60
CA ARG A 23 -71.86 -51.96 -22.22
C ARG A 23 -70.99 -52.06 -20.97
N SER A 24 -71.38 -52.88 -20.00
CA SER A 24 -70.57 -53.19 -18.81
C SER A 24 -69.25 -53.85 -19.19
N GLU A 25 -69.28 -54.87 -20.07
CA GLU A 25 -68.05 -55.51 -20.57
C GLU A 25 -67.15 -54.55 -21.34
N PHE A 26 -67.73 -53.71 -22.20
CA PHE A 26 -66.98 -52.71 -22.95
C PHE A 26 -66.29 -51.71 -22.01
N VAL A 27 -67.03 -51.18 -21.03
CA VAL A 27 -66.47 -50.28 -20.00
C VAL A 27 -65.39 -50.98 -19.19
N GLY A 28 -65.59 -52.23 -18.78
CA GLY A 28 -64.60 -53.04 -18.06
C GLY A 28 -63.30 -53.26 -18.86
N LYS A 29 -63.41 -53.51 -20.17
CA LYS A 29 -62.24 -53.62 -21.07
C LYS A 29 -61.50 -52.29 -21.21
N GLN A 30 -62.23 -51.17 -21.29
CA GLN A 30 -61.61 -49.83 -21.33
C GLN A 30 -60.93 -49.48 -20.00
N LEU A 31 -61.56 -49.81 -18.87
CA LEU A 31 -61.00 -49.59 -17.53
C LEU A 31 -59.65 -50.29 -17.38
N LYS A 32 -59.57 -51.58 -17.74
CA LYS A 32 -58.31 -52.34 -17.71
C LYS A 32 -57.21 -51.70 -18.58
N LYS A 33 -57.55 -51.21 -19.77
CA LYS A 33 -56.58 -50.51 -20.64
C LYS A 33 -56.05 -49.23 -19.98
N VAL A 34 -56.93 -48.46 -19.34
CA VAL A 34 -56.56 -47.24 -18.64
C VAL A 34 -55.70 -47.55 -17.41
N GLU A 35 -56.02 -48.59 -16.64
CA GLU A 35 -55.23 -49.04 -15.48
C GLU A 35 -53.81 -49.47 -15.87
N ILE A 36 -53.66 -50.25 -16.95
CA ILE A 36 -52.34 -50.65 -17.46
C ILE A 36 -51.53 -49.41 -17.86
N LYS A 37 -52.16 -48.46 -18.56
CA LYS A 37 -51.50 -47.20 -18.96
C LYS A 37 -51.12 -46.35 -17.74
N LEU A 38 -51.98 -46.26 -16.73
CA LEU A 38 -51.73 -45.53 -15.50
C LEU A 38 -50.53 -46.12 -14.74
N ASN A 39 -50.47 -47.44 -14.60
CA ASN A 39 -49.35 -48.11 -13.94
C ASN A 39 -48.04 -47.91 -14.71
N GLY A 40 -48.06 -47.97 -16.04
CA GLY A 40 -46.89 -47.66 -16.87
C GLY A 40 -46.42 -46.21 -16.71
N LEU A 41 -47.35 -45.25 -16.62
CA LEU A 41 -47.03 -43.85 -16.37
C LEU A 41 -46.45 -43.61 -14.98
N LYS A 42 -46.96 -44.29 -13.94
CA LYS A 42 -46.41 -44.23 -12.57
C LYS A 42 -44.97 -44.75 -12.52
N LEU A 43 -44.72 -45.91 -13.12
CA LEU A 43 -43.35 -46.46 -13.21
C LEU A 43 -42.38 -45.50 -13.91
N LYS A 44 -42.83 -44.88 -15.00
CA LYS A 44 -42.01 -43.89 -15.72
C LYS A 44 -41.78 -42.62 -14.91
N GLN A 45 -42.77 -42.18 -14.13
CA GLN A 45 -42.64 -41.06 -13.20
C GLN A 45 -41.58 -41.37 -12.13
N ASP A 46 -41.65 -42.54 -11.51
CA ASP A 46 -40.71 -42.94 -10.46
C ASP A 46 -39.27 -43.03 -11.01
N GLN A 47 -39.09 -43.58 -12.21
CA GLN A 47 -37.79 -43.59 -12.90
C GLN A 47 -37.24 -42.18 -13.17
N LEU A 48 -38.08 -41.26 -13.64
CA LEU A 48 -37.68 -39.88 -13.91
C LEU A 48 -37.34 -39.13 -12.61
N LEU A 49 -38.02 -39.43 -11.49
CA LEU A 49 -37.72 -38.85 -10.19
C LEU A 49 -36.36 -39.31 -9.66
N GLU A 50 -36.00 -40.58 -9.80
CA GLU A 50 -34.67 -41.07 -9.43
C GLU A 50 -33.57 -40.48 -10.30
N ILE A 51 -33.76 -40.39 -11.62
CA ILE A 51 -32.80 -39.72 -12.51
C ILE A 51 -32.60 -38.26 -12.09
N LYS A 52 -33.69 -37.53 -11.82
CA LYS A 52 -33.63 -36.13 -11.37
C LYS A 52 -32.85 -36.01 -10.06
N LYS A 53 -33.07 -36.92 -9.12
CA LYS A 53 -32.40 -36.94 -7.82
C LYS A 53 -30.89 -37.18 -8.00
N GLN A 54 -30.51 -38.15 -8.82
CA GLN A 54 -29.12 -38.43 -9.15
C GLN A 54 -28.43 -37.21 -9.80
N GLN A 55 -29.06 -36.62 -10.81
CA GLN A 55 -28.56 -35.42 -11.48
C GLN A 55 -28.47 -34.21 -10.56
N SER A 56 -29.40 -34.07 -9.61
CA SER A 56 -29.37 -32.98 -8.63
C SER A 56 -28.24 -33.15 -7.62
N ILE A 57 -27.91 -34.39 -7.25
CA ILE A 57 -26.75 -34.70 -6.42
C ILE A 57 -25.45 -34.43 -7.19
N GLU A 58 -25.34 -34.86 -8.45
CA GLU A 58 -24.19 -34.56 -9.33
C GLU A 58 -24.03 -33.06 -9.64
N LEU A 59 -25.11 -32.28 -9.70
CA LEU A 59 -25.06 -30.81 -9.84
C LEU A 59 -24.69 -30.10 -8.54
N LEU A 60 -25.09 -30.68 -7.40
CA LEU A 60 -24.71 -30.22 -6.07
C LEU A 60 -23.32 -30.72 -5.66
N ASP A 61 -22.67 -31.57 -6.48
CA ASP A 61 -21.37 -32.13 -6.16
C ASP A 61 -20.41 -31.02 -5.74
N GLU A 62 -19.66 -31.36 -4.70
CA GLU A 62 -18.89 -30.49 -3.83
C GLU A 62 -18.03 -29.48 -4.60
N GLY A 63 -17.63 -29.75 -5.84
CA GLY A 63 -16.85 -28.84 -6.69
C GLY A 63 -17.42 -27.43 -6.83
N LEU A 64 -18.70 -27.25 -7.18
CA LEU A 64 -19.27 -25.91 -7.40
C LEU A 64 -19.41 -25.09 -6.10
N LEU A 65 -19.80 -25.77 -5.01
CA LEU A 65 -19.88 -25.15 -3.69
C LEU A 65 -18.49 -24.81 -3.14
N THR A 66 -17.49 -25.63 -3.43
CA THR A 66 -16.10 -25.39 -3.04
C THR A 66 -15.52 -24.22 -3.84
N GLU A 67 -15.70 -24.19 -5.16
CA GLU A 67 -15.30 -23.06 -6.01
C GLU A 67 -15.95 -21.74 -5.57
N LEU A 68 -17.24 -21.76 -5.24
CA LEU A 68 -17.93 -20.56 -4.74
C LEU A 68 -17.39 -20.10 -3.38
N ASN A 69 -17.05 -21.03 -2.48
CA ASN A 69 -16.41 -20.71 -1.21
C ASN A 69 -14.98 -20.17 -1.39
N ASP A 70 -14.23 -20.69 -2.35
CA ASP A 70 -12.88 -20.22 -2.67
C ASP A 70 -12.92 -18.80 -3.26
N ILE A 71 -13.86 -18.52 -4.16
CA ILE A 71 -14.12 -17.16 -4.68
C ILE A 71 -14.48 -16.21 -3.53
N ASN A 72 -15.36 -16.62 -2.61
CA ASN A 72 -15.74 -15.78 -1.47
C ASN A 72 -14.55 -15.49 -0.55
N ARG A 73 -13.69 -16.48 -0.28
CA ARG A 73 -12.44 -16.28 0.48
C ARG A 73 -11.49 -15.32 -0.23
N GLU A 74 -11.38 -15.41 -1.55
CA GLU A 74 -10.56 -14.49 -2.33
C GLU A 74 -11.11 -13.05 -2.25
N ILE A 75 -12.43 -12.89 -2.35
CA ILE A 75 -13.11 -11.59 -2.18
C ILE A 75 -12.86 -11.01 -0.78
N GLU A 76 -12.96 -11.82 0.28
CA GLU A 76 -12.64 -11.37 1.65
C GLU A 76 -11.19 -10.91 1.76
N ASN A 77 -10.24 -11.70 1.26
CA ASN A 77 -8.82 -11.34 1.26
C ASN A 77 -8.55 -10.03 0.49
N LEU A 78 -9.20 -9.84 -0.66
CA LEU A 78 -9.08 -8.60 -1.44
C LEU A 78 -9.67 -7.40 -0.69
N ASN A 79 -10.78 -7.58 0.02
CA ASN A 79 -11.38 -6.52 0.84
C ASN A 79 -10.49 -6.12 2.02
N VAL A 80 -9.84 -7.09 2.68
CA VAL A 80 -8.85 -6.81 3.74
C VAL A 80 -7.69 -5.98 3.18
N LYS A 81 -7.08 -6.43 2.08
CA LYS A 81 -5.98 -5.70 1.41
C LYS A 81 -6.40 -4.29 0.99
N LYS A 82 -7.61 -4.13 0.44
CA LYS A 82 -8.17 -2.82 0.08
C LYS A 82 -8.25 -1.90 1.32
N GLY A 83 -8.69 -2.44 2.46
CA GLY A 83 -8.73 -1.70 3.72
C GLY A 83 -7.34 -1.25 4.20
N GLU A 84 -6.34 -2.13 4.08
CA GLU A 84 -4.94 -1.80 4.39
C GLU A 84 -4.41 -0.68 3.49
N PHE A 85 -4.66 -0.76 2.18
CA PHE A 85 -4.25 0.29 1.24
C PHE A 85 -4.95 1.63 1.50
N LEU A 86 -6.24 1.62 1.86
CA LEU A 86 -6.97 2.84 2.20
C LEU A 86 -6.40 3.51 3.46
N LYS A 87 -6.10 2.73 4.50
CA LYS A 87 -5.42 3.25 5.69
C LYS A 87 -4.04 3.82 5.36
N GLY A 88 -3.25 3.10 4.55
CA GLY A 88 -1.95 3.59 4.10
C GLY A 88 -2.04 4.91 3.35
N LYS A 89 -3.05 5.05 2.49
CA LYS A 89 -3.32 6.30 1.76
C LYS A 89 -3.68 7.45 2.71
N GLU A 90 -4.55 7.21 3.70
CA GLU A 90 -4.95 8.23 4.67
C GLU A 90 -3.74 8.74 5.49
N ILE A 91 -2.86 7.84 5.92
CA ILE A 91 -1.61 8.19 6.61
C ILE A 91 -0.69 9.01 5.68
N GLN A 92 -0.60 8.63 4.41
CA GLN A 92 0.23 9.37 3.45
C GLN A 92 -0.31 10.79 3.21
N GLU A 93 -1.62 10.95 3.11
CA GLU A 93 -2.26 12.25 2.93
C GLU A 93 -2.06 13.16 4.15
N SER A 94 -2.16 12.61 5.37
CA SER A 94 -1.90 13.37 6.60
C SER A 94 -0.44 13.81 6.73
N LEU A 95 0.51 12.91 6.45
CA LEU A 95 1.94 13.24 6.41
C LEU A 95 2.26 14.33 5.39
N LYS A 96 1.60 14.30 4.22
CA LYS A 96 1.77 15.33 3.19
C LYS A 96 1.27 16.69 3.67
N ALA A 97 0.13 16.73 4.34
CA ALA A 97 -0.41 17.96 4.92
C ALA A 97 0.50 18.55 6.01
N GLU A 98 1.06 17.68 6.87
CA GLU A 98 2.04 18.08 7.88
C GLU A 98 3.33 18.61 7.24
N LEU A 99 3.84 17.96 6.19
CA LEU A 99 4.98 18.44 5.42
C LEU A 99 4.73 19.81 4.80
N ASP A 100 3.56 20.04 4.21
CA ASP A 100 3.19 21.32 3.61
C ASP A 100 3.12 22.43 4.68
N LEU A 101 2.63 22.13 5.88
CA LEU A 101 2.64 23.06 7.02
C LEU A 101 4.07 23.40 7.45
N VAL A 102 4.91 22.39 7.65
CA VAL A 102 6.32 22.58 8.03
C VAL A 102 7.08 23.38 6.96
N ASN A 103 6.83 23.10 5.68
CA ASN A 103 7.46 23.83 4.58
C ASN A 103 7.01 25.29 4.54
N LYS A 104 5.73 25.59 4.74
CA LYS A 104 5.23 26.98 4.86
C LYS A 104 5.85 27.70 6.06
N GLU A 105 5.98 27.02 7.20
CA GLU A 105 6.63 27.57 8.39
C GLU A 105 8.11 27.88 8.11
N LEU A 106 8.81 26.98 7.41
CA LEU A 106 10.19 27.19 6.96
C LEU A 106 10.32 28.34 5.97
N GLU A 107 9.43 28.46 4.99
CA GLU A 107 9.40 29.59 4.05
C GLU A 107 9.19 30.91 4.78
N ARG A 108 8.26 30.95 5.74
CA ARG A 108 8.03 32.12 6.60
C ARG A 108 9.25 32.49 7.43
N ILE A 109 9.94 31.50 8.00
CA ILE A 109 11.18 31.71 8.76
C ILE A 109 12.29 32.23 7.83
N ASN A 110 12.42 31.67 6.63
CA ASN A 110 13.41 32.10 5.64
C ASN A 110 13.14 33.52 5.15
N SER A 111 11.88 33.89 4.89
CA SER A 111 11.54 35.26 4.48
C SER A 111 11.86 36.28 5.59
N LEU A 112 11.60 35.94 6.86
CA LEU A 112 12.00 36.77 8.00
C LEU A 112 13.53 36.85 8.19
N ALA A 113 14.26 35.84 7.71
CA ALA A 113 15.72 35.85 7.70
C ALA A 113 16.29 36.67 6.54
N GLU A 114 15.61 36.75 5.39
CA GLU A 114 15.99 37.62 4.26
C GLU A 114 15.87 39.10 4.61
N ASP A 115 14.87 39.49 5.42
CA ASP A 115 14.72 40.87 5.92
C ASP A 115 15.76 41.26 6.99
N ASN A 116 16.48 40.29 7.55
CA ASN A 116 17.60 40.52 8.46
C ASN A 116 18.92 40.48 7.70
N GLU A 117 19.46 41.65 7.34
CA GLU A 117 20.74 41.80 6.64
C GLU A 117 21.91 41.04 7.31
N HIS A 118 21.83 40.82 8.63
CA HIS A 118 22.78 40.03 9.41
C HIS A 118 22.69 38.51 9.24
N LEU A 119 21.57 37.98 8.74
CA LEU A 119 21.36 36.53 8.51
C LEU A 119 21.68 36.10 7.08
N VAL A 120 21.76 37.04 6.13
CA VAL A 120 22.17 36.79 4.73
C VAL A 120 23.52 36.06 4.64
N PRO A 121 24.58 36.46 5.37
CA PRO A 121 25.86 35.73 5.38
C PRO A 121 25.72 34.29 5.89
N ILE A 122 24.83 34.03 6.85
CA ILE A 122 24.61 32.70 7.43
C ILE A 122 23.90 31.80 6.42
N ASN A 123 22.91 32.31 5.70
CA ASN A 123 22.20 31.58 4.66
C ASN A 123 23.12 31.20 3.50
N GLU A 124 23.96 32.14 3.04
CA GLU A 124 24.94 31.88 2.01
C GLU A 124 26.01 30.87 2.45
N PHE A 125 26.52 30.98 3.69
CA PHE A 125 27.40 29.98 4.27
C PHE A 125 26.73 28.59 4.32
N ASN A 126 25.49 28.53 4.82
CA ASN A 126 24.73 27.30 4.94
C ASN A 126 24.45 26.64 3.59
N SER A 127 24.38 27.39 2.49
CA SER A 127 24.25 26.82 1.14
C SER A 127 25.42 25.88 0.79
N VAL A 128 26.64 26.24 1.24
CA VAL A 128 27.85 25.43 1.04
C VAL A 128 27.96 24.35 2.12
N PHE A 129 27.79 24.72 3.38
CA PHE A 129 27.97 23.81 4.51
C PHE A 129 26.99 22.63 4.50
N LYS A 130 25.73 22.84 4.06
CA LYS A 130 24.76 21.76 3.86
C LYS A 130 25.26 20.72 2.85
N SER A 131 25.84 21.16 1.73
CA SER A 131 26.37 20.25 0.71
C SER A 131 27.56 19.44 1.22
N TYR A 132 28.48 20.08 1.95
CA TYR A 132 29.67 19.39 2.46
C TYR A 132 29.32 18.38 3.57
N SER A 133 28.43 18.77 4.47
CA SER A 133 27.96 17.89 5.55
C SER A 133 27.14 16.69 5.02
N GLU A 134 26.33 16.89 3.97
CA GLU A 134 25.60 15.81 3.29
C GLU A 134 26.55 14.84 2.59
N LYS A 135 27.55 15.35 1.84
CA LYS A 135 28.58 14.50 1.22
C LYS A 135 29.35 13.68 2.27
N LEU A 136 29.62 14.27 3.44
CA LEU A 136 30.37 13.63 4.52
C LEU A 136 29.52 12.58 5.26
N TYR A 137 28.40 12.98 5.85
CA TYR A 137 27.64 12.12 6.76
C TYR A 137 26.29 11.62 6.23
N GLY A 138 25.91 11.97 5.00
CA GLY A 138 24.57 11.70 4.46
C GLY A 138 23.47 12.53 5.12
N GLU A 139 23.84 13.52 5.92
CA GLU A 139 22.95 14.34 6.73
C GLU A 139 23.28 15.82 6.49
N LYS A 140 22.26 16.66 6.32
CA LYS A 140 22.42 18.11 6.16
C LYS A 140 22.53 18.79 7.52
N TYR A 141 23.65 19.47 7.74
CA TYR A 141 23.88 20.30 8.92
C TYR A 141 23.80 21.79 8.57
N LEU A 142 23.42 22.59 9.55
CA LEU A 142 23.27 24.04 9.42
C LEU A 142 23.84 24.77 10.65
N LEU A 143 24.48 25.90 10.39
CA LEU A 143 24.83 26.91 11.38
C LEU A 143 23.61 27.78 11.65
N TYR A 144 23.23 27.95 12.91
CA TYR A 144 22.14 28.84 13.30
C TYR A 144 22.54 29.75 14.46
N TYR A 145 21.91 30.92 14.50
CA TYR A 145 21.99 31.86 15.62
C TYR A 145 20.90 31.53 16.63
N ASP A 146 21.27 31.30 17.90
CA ASP A 146 20.33 31.07 18.99
C ASP A 146 20.03 32.41 19.68
N SER A 147 18.85 32.99 19.45
CA SER A 147 18.50 34.32 19.98
C SER A 147 18.43 34.36 21.52
N GLU A 148 18.18 33.22 22.17
CA GLU A 148 18.02 33.10 23.61
C GLU A 148 19.31 32.63 24.31
N TRP A 149 20.44 32.63 23.61
CA TRP A 149 21.69 32.08 24.14
C TRP A 149 22.14 32.72 25.46
N ARG A 150 21.78 33.97 25.72
CA ARG A 150 22.15 34.69 26.96
C ARG A 150 21.40 34.18 28.20
N ASP A 151 20.22 33.60 27.99
CA ASP A 151 19.36 33.11 29.08
C ASP A 151 19.64 31.64 29.41
N LYS A 152 20.42 30.95 28.55
CA LYS A 152 20.80 29.54 28.72
C LYS A 152 22.10 29.42 29.52
N LYS A 153 22.14 28.51 30.49
CA LYS A 153 23.38 28.15 31.22
C LYS A 153 24.38 27.57 30.21
N ASN A 154 25.53 28.23 30.02
CA ASN A 154 26.52 27.96 28.96
C ASN A 154 25.98 28.12 27.52
N GLY A 155 24.99 28.99 27.32
CA GLY A 155 24.48 29.26 25.99
C GLY A 155 25.53 29.85 25.06
N ARG A 156 25.46 29.48 23.79
CA ARG A 156 26.36 29.93 22.74
C ARG A 156 25.54 30.62 21.65
N PRO A 157 25.98 31.78 21.15
CA PRO A 157 25.23 32.51 20.12
C PRO A 157 25.09 31.70 18.83
N PHE A 158 26.06 30.83 18.54
CA PHE A 158 26.04 29.99 17.35
C PHE A 158 26.12 28.52 17.72
N SER A 159 25.32 27.73 17.02
CA SER A 159 25.29 26.27 17.15
C SER A 159 25.17 25.60 15.79
N ILE A 160 25.69 24.39 15.70
CA ILE A 160 25.55 23.52 14.53
C ILE A 160 24.54 22.44 14.89
N GLY A 161 23.52 22.28 14.05
CA GLY A 161 22.47 21.28 14.23
C GLY A 161 22.09 20.58 12.94
N ASN A 162 21.42 19.44 13.07
CA ASN A 162 20.64 18.81 12.02
C ASN A 162 19.18 18.68 12.52
N LEU A 163 18.24 18.37 11.63
CA LEU A 163 16.82 18.22 11.96
C LEU A 163 16.52 16.96 12.81
N MET A 164 17.47 16.03 12.98
CA MET A 164 17.23 14.69 13.54
C MET A 164 17.82 14.45 14.93
N GLY A 165 18.47 15.43 15.55
CA GLY A 165 18.93 15.34 16.95
C GLY A 165 20.45 15.19 17.14
N SER A 166 20.86 15.10 18.41
CA SER A 166 22.21 15.43 18.87
C SER A 166 23.32 14.50 18.36
N MET A 167 24.49 15.12 18.21
CA MET A 167 25.65 14.62 17.45
C MET A 167 26.60 13.77 18.32
N GLY A 168 26.99 12.58 17.84
CA GLY A 168 28.04 11.77 18.46
C GLY A 168 29.44 12.38 18.32
N THR A 169 30.33 12.12 19.27
CA THR A 169 31.67 12.75 19.40
C THR A 169 32.61 12.51 18.21
N GLY A 170 32.49 11.36 17.53
CA GLY A 170 33.24 11.07 16.28
C GLY A 170 32.75 11.87 15.07
N LYS A 171 31.43 12.13 14.98
CA LYS A 171 30.85 12.99 13.93
C LYS A 171 31.32 14.44 14.06
N GLN A 172 31.53 14.92 15.29
CA GLN A 172 31.91 16.31 15.57
C GLN A 172 33.19 16.75 14.86
N ARG A 173 34.25 15.93 14.83
CA ARG A 173 35.53 16.34 14.20
C ARG A 173 35.43 16.50 12.69
N GLY A 174 34.83 15.53 12.00
CA GLY A 174 34.63 15.65 10.55
C GLY A 174 33.70 16.82 10.20
N LEU A 175 32.70 17.11 11.05
CA LEU A 175 31.82 18.27 10.86
C LEU A 175 32.56 19.60 11.04
N ILE A 176 33.51 19.69 11.97
CA ILE A 176 34.38 20.87 12.12
C ILE A 176 35.23 21.06 10.86
N ILE A 177 35.81 19.99 10.31
CA ILE A 177 36.58 20.07 9.05
C ILE A 177 35.69 20.51 7.89
N ALA A 178 34.49 19.93 7.76
CA ALA A 178 33.54 20.34 6.73
C ALA A 178 33.10 21.80 6.91
N PHE A 179 32.98 22.28 8.14
CA PHE A 179 32.66 23.67 8.46
C PHE A 179 33.79 24.60 7.99
N ASP A 180 35.03 24.29 8.34
CA ASP A 180 36.18 25.10 7.94
C ASP A 180 36.41 25.09 6.42
N LEU A 181 36.23 23.94 5.77
CA LEU A 181 36.25 23.84 4.31
C LEU A 181 35.14 24.71 3.69
N ALA A 182 33.92 24.65 4.23
CA ALA A 182 32.82 25.49 3.77
C ALA A 182 33.12 26.99 3.99
N TYR A 183 33.80 27.33 5.10
CA TYR A 183 34.21 28.69 5.39
C TYR A 183 35.26 29.19 4.40
N LEU A 184 36.23 28.37 3.99
CA LEU A 184 37.17 28.74 2.92
C LEU A 184 36.43 29.08 1.62
N THR A 185 35.54 28.20 1.17
CA THR A 185 34.72 28.43 -0.03
C THR A 185 33.85 29.68 0.10
N PHE A 186 33.23 29.90 1.26
CA PHE A 186 32.44 31.10 1.54
C PHE A 186 33.29 32.38 1.53
N SER A 187 34.46 32.35 2.18
CA SER A 187 35.38 33.49 2.24
C SER A 187 35.87 33.91 0.86
N GLN A 188 36.16 32.94 -0.01
CA GLN A 188 36.52 33.18 -1.41
C GLN A 188 35.38 33.83 -2.18
N LYS A 189 34.15 33.30 -2.07
CA LYS A 189 32.96 33.86 -2.71
C LYS A 189 32.68 35.31 -2.27
N LYS A 190 32.96 35.63 -1.00
CA LYS A 190 32.77 36.97 -0.43
C LYS A 190 33.97 37.90 -0.58
N GLY A 191 35.08 37.44 -1.13
CA GLY A 191 36.32 38.23 -1.20
C GLY A 191 36.92 38.57 0.17
N ILE A 192 36.64 37.77 1.20
CA ILE A 192 37.16 37.97 2.56
C ILE A 192 38.63 37.54 2.58
N ALA A 193 39.52 38.42 3.05
CA ALA A 193 40.92 38.10 3.24
C ALA A 193 41.09 37.10 4.40
N ALA A 194 41.32 35.83 4.06
CA ALA A 194 41.52 34.74 5.02
C ALA A 194 42.67 33.81 4.56
N PRO A 195 43.32 33.08 5.48
CA PRO A 195 44.28 32.03 5.10
C PRO A 195 43.63 31.00 4.19
N LYS A 196 44.31 30.64 3.08
CA LYS A 196 43.82 29.62 2.14
C LYS A 196 44.27 28.20 2.52
N PHE A 197 44.47 27.92 3.81
CA PHE A 197 44.85 26.59 4.25
C PHE A 197 44.22 26.22 5.59
N LEU A 198 44.02 24.92 5.79
CA LEU A 198 43.53 24.32 7.02
C LEU A 198 44.55 23.32 7.54
N ILE A 199 44.76 23.29 8.85
CA ILE A 199 45.67 22.34 9.50
C ILE A 199 44.87 21.56 10.53
N TYR A 200 44.89 20.23 10.39
CA TYR A 200 44.24 19.33 11.32
C TYR A 200 45.18 18.22 11.75
N ASP A 201 45.17 17.90 13.04
CA ASP A 201 45.92 16.78 13.63
C ASP A 201 44.93 15.79 14.28
N LYS A 202 45.38 14.57 14.55
CA LYS A 202 44.63 13.52 15.26
C LYS A 202 43.35 13.04 14.56
N LEU A 203 43.47 12.68 13.28
CA LEU A 203 42.38 12.07 12.49
C LEU A 203 42.45 10.54 12.42
N GLU A 204 43.21 9.89 13.32
CA GLU A 204 43.40 8.43 13.34
C GLU A 204 42.13 7.67 13.74
N ASN A 205 41.17 8.33 14.39
CA ASN A 205 39.90 7.71 14.75
C ASN A 205 38.78 7.98 13.74
N THR A 206 39.05 8.74 12.68
CA THR A 206 38.10 9.01 11.60
C THR A 206 37.99 7.80 10.67
N HIS A 207 36.77 7.40 10.33
CA HIS A 207 36.52 6.30 9.40
C HIS A 207 37.09 6.60 8.01
N ILE A 208 37.62 5.58 7.32
CA ILE A 208 38.34 5.76 6.04
C ILE A 208 37.49 6.43 4.95
N ASN A 209 36.20 6.08 4.86
CA ASN A 209 35.26 6.72 3.92
C ASN A 209 35.12 8.23 4.18
N GLN A 210 35.10 8.63 5.45
CA GLN A 210 34.97 10.04 5.84
C GLN A 210 36.24 10.82 5.51
N LEU A 211 37.42 10.20 5.70
CA LEU A 211 38.70 10.77 5.27
C LEU A 211 38.77 10.95 3.75
N LYS A 212 38.34 9.94 2.97
CA LYS A 212 38.27 10.04 1.51
C LYS A 212 37.35 11.19 1.08
N THR A 213 36.19 11.34 1.69
CA THR A 213 35.30 12.47 1.41
C THR A 213 35.93 13.82 1.77
N ILE A 214 36.58 13.95 2.93
CA ILE A 214 37.27 15.18 3.33
C ILE A 214 38.34 15.58 2.31
N VAL A 215 39.15 14.61 1.86
CA VAL A 215 40.18 14.84 0.84
C VAL A 215 39.54 15.28 -0.48
N ASN A 216 38.49 14.59 -0.93
CA ASN A 216 37.78 14.97 -2.15
C ASN A 216 37.18 16.38 -2.06
N LEU A 217 36.56 16.73 -0.92
CA LEU A 217 36.05 18.09 -0.70
C LEU A 217 37.16 19.13 -0.76
N SER A 218 38.33 18.83 -0.20
CA SER A 218 39.47 19.75 -0.24
C SER A 218 40.01 20.01 -1.65
N GLN A 219 39.84 19.05 -2.58
CA GLN A 219 40.24 19.21 -3.99
C GLN A 219 39.30 20.15 -4.76
N GLU A 220 38.07 20.36 -4.29
CA GLU A 220 37.09 21.25 -4.92
C GLU A 220 37.30 22.74 -4.55
N ILE A 221 38.28 23.05 -3.68
CA ILE A 221 38.45 24.37 -3.06
C ILE A 221 39.78 25.00 -3.49
N ASP A 222 39.81 26.33 -3.69
CA ASP A 222 41.04 27.10 -3.91
C ASP A 222 41.84 27.29 -2.59
N GLY A 223 42.31 26.18 -2.03
CA GLY A 223 43.04 26.16 -0.76
C GLY A 223 43.77 24.84 -0.51
N GLN A 224 44.42 24.74 0.65
CA GLN A 224 45.22 23.58 1.04
C GLN A 224 44.71 22.94 2.34
N LEU A 225 44.54 21.63 2.35
CA LEU A 225 44.30 20.87 3.57
C LEU A 225 45.59 20.15 3.97
N VAL A 226 46.16 20.50 5.11
CA VAL A 226 47.38 19.90 5.67
C VAL A 226 46.99 18.99 6.83
N LEU A 227 47.25 17.69 6.67
CA LEU A 227 46.89 16.68 7.65
C LEU A 227 47.99 15.59 7.77
N PRO A 228 48.47 15.28 8.97
CA PRO A 228 49.36 14.14 9.17
C PRO A 228 48.52 12.85 9.20
N ILE A 229 48.75 11.96 8.23
CA ILE A 229 48.04 10.68 8.14
C ILE A 229 48.98 9.54 7.77
N LEU A 230 48.74 8.37 8.36
CA LEU A 230 49.44 7.14 8.01
C LEU A 230 49.09 6.72 6.59
N ARG A 231 50.11 6.36 5.80
CA ARG A 231 49.97 5.96 4.39
C ARG A 231 48.93 4.85 4.18
N GLU A 232 48.81 3.92 5.13
CA GLU A 232 47.86 2.80 5.07
C GLU A 232 46.39 3.25 5.06
N ARG A 233 46.09 4.47 5.52
CA ARG A 233 44.72 5.01 5.62
C ARG A 233 44.25 5.74 4.38
N ILE A 234 45.15 5.99 3.43
CA ILE A 234 44.87 6.75 2.20
C ILE A 234 44.99 5.90 0.93
N ASN A 235 45.25 4.59 1.07
CA ASN A 235 45.24 3.65 -0.04
C ASN A 235 43.82 3.19 -0.42
#